data_AF-A0A2M8FCK2-F1
#
_entry.id   AF-A0A2M8FCK2-F1
#
_cell.length_a   1.000
_cell.length_b   1.000
_cell.length_c   1.000
_cell.angle_alpha   90.00
_cell.angle_beta   90.00
_cell.angle_gamma   90.00
#
_symmetry.space_group_name_H-M   'P 1'
#
loop_
_entity.id
_entity.type
_entity.pdbx_description
1 polymer ?
#
loop_
_entity_poly.entity_id
_entity_poly.type
_entity_poly.pdbx_seq_one_letter_code
_entity_poly.pdbx_strand_id
1 'polypeptide(L)'
;MITDLKNSIVFLHGLSGSGKGEIQRKLAEQYSSHGYDTVYVSSGALFRAALSNPVIAEQVRRGYFLDTLGAIMPGIESTFEHFVKRWVESDGKAVMILDGVIRRGAFINKDGVAISSQIEQISLGVHNVIKKLVSENRALVKHFPEYDISNNRSDEELIAGAKQMMKEATHIVADVLPEDAEAQMKRRADKEIYSIRGQLQDRVLERQLDADKMQEMESYIFRLEAVLHGGIKKEGDGLAYVSRTEWNDSMDKDLYPLAASEVRQIREDIARTVGLENSAPLTSSLESIGVFTELRDDDISPIGRRARIDNYIITEEKEGRRLFEAGFATQALSKDLGFQFTPDGSFRSETRNCIAVTNGQSKGIGLVQFQTKCEFMAARLYGETESRREIIFGGKEGQRINREQEI
;
A
#
# COMPACT_ATOMS: atom_id res chain seq x y z
N MET A 1 -18.45 12.52 18.36
CA MET A 1 -18.77 13.12 17.05
C MET A 1 -17.96 12.38 16.00
N ILE A 2 -18.43 12.19 14.76
CA ILE A 2 -17.64 11.50 13.71
C ILE A 2 -16.18 11.98 13.64
N THR A 3 -15.94 13.27 13.91
CA THR A 3 -14.62 13.88 14.00
C THR A 3 -13.67 13.21 15.00
N ASP A 4 -14.16 12.43 15.95
CA ASP A 4 -13.34 11.76 16.96
C ASP A 4 -12.75 10.44 16.43
N LEU A 5 -13.42 9.80 15.47
CA LEU A 5 -12.92 8.57 14.84
C LEU A 5 -11.61 8.80 14.10
N LYS A 6 -11.30 10.04 13.67
CA LYS A 6 -10.03 10.38 13.02
C LYS A 6 -8.81 9.95 13.84
N ASN A 7 -8.92 9.92 15.17
CA ASN A 7 -7.84 9.56 16.08
C ASN A 7 -7.56 8.05 16.12
N SER A 8 -8.49 7.27 15.58
CA SER A 8 -8.46 5.80 15.50
C SER A 8 -8.27 5.32 14.06
N ILE A 9 -7.98 6.21 13.11
CA ILE A 9 -7.74 5.85 11.71
C ILE A 9 -6.33 6.29 11.33
N VAL A 10 -5.56 5.34 10.80
CA VAL A 10 -4.20 5.55 10.32
C VAL A 10 -4.12 5.15 8.86
N PHE A 11 -3.71 6.07 8.01
CA PHE A 11 -3.44 5.82 6.60
C PHE A 11 -1.95 5.59 6.36
N LEU A 12 -1.59 4.51 5.66
CA LEU A 12 -0.20 4.22 5.26
C LEU A 12 0.03 4.48 3.77
N HIS A 13 1.06 5.29 3.50
CA HIS A 13 1.46 5.76 2.17
C HIS A 13 2.90 5.38 1.87
N GLY A 14 3.22 5.30 0.59
CA GLY A 14 4.60 5.11 0.12
C GLY A 14 4.73 4.01 -0.92
N LEU A 15 5.90 3.96 -1.55
CA LEU A 15 6.22 3.02 -2.63
C LEU A 15 6.07 1.55 -2.16
N SER A 16 5.85 0.64 -3.11
CA SER A 16 5.97 -0.79 -2.79
C SER A 16 7.39 -1.13 -2.33
N GLY A 17 7.53 -1.91 -1.26
CA GLY A 17 8.85 -2.20 -0.68
C GLY A 17 9.40 -1.10 0.23
N SER A 18 8.71 0.04 0.40
CA SER A 18 9.19 1.14 1.26
C SER A 18 9.17 0.87 2.77
N GLY A 19 8.75 -0.32 3.21
CA GLY A 19 8.70 -0.67 4.63
C GLY A 19 7.37 -0.39 5.34
N LYS A 20 6.28 -0.10 4.60
CA LYS A 20 4.93 0.06 5.18
C LYS A 20 4.50 -1.12 6.06
N GLY A 21 4.87 -2.35 5.70
CA GLY A 21 4.57 -3.55 6.50
C GLY A 21 5.26 -3.53 7.88
N GLU A 22 6.46 -2.97 7.98
CA GLU A 22 7.14 -2.80 9.26
C GLU A 22 6.43 -1.75 10.12
N ILE A 23 6.03 -0.63 9.50
CA ILE A 23 5.23 0.41 10.17
C ILE A 23 3.91 -0.17 10.69
N GLN A 24 3.17 -0.89 9.84
CA GLN A 24 1.91 -1.56 10.19
C GLN A 24 2.09 -2.53 11.36
N ARG A 25 3.11 -3.38 11.31
CA ARG A 25 3.43 -4.33 12.37
C ARG A 25 3.72 -3.62 13.69
N LYS A 26 4.56 -2.59 13.68
CA LYS A 26 4.90 -1.83 14.90
C LYS A 26 3.71 -1.08 15.49
N LEU A 27 2.84 -0.53 14.64
CA LEU A 27 1.58 0.06 15.10
C LEU A 27 0.68 -1.01 15.75
N ALA A 28 0.49 -2.15 15.08
CA ALA A 28 -0.35 -3.23 15.60
C ALA A 28 0.19 -3.78 16.93
N GLU A 29 1.50 -4.00 17.05
CA GLU A 29 2.16 -4.43 18.30
C GLU A 29 1.96 -3.40 19.43
N GLN A 30 2.17 -2.12 19.13
CA GLN A 30 2.00 -1.05 20.11
C GLN A 30 0.56 -0.94 20.60
N TYR A 31 -0.42 -0.94 19.70
CA TYR A 31 -1.84 -0.85 20.09
C TYR A 31 -2.31 -2.12 20.80
N SER A 32 -1.99 -3.30 20.28
CA SER A 32 -2.42 -4.58 20.86
C SER A 32 -1.86 -4.81 22.27
N SER A 33 -0.60 -4.42 22.52
CA SER A 33 0.00 -4.50 23.87
C SER A 33 -0.69 -3.62 24.91
N HIS A 34 -1.49 -2.64 24.47
CA HIS A 34 -2.26 -1.74 25.33
C HIS A 34 -3.78 -2.02 25.25
N GLY A 35 -4.17 -3.18 24.71
CA GLY A 35 -5.55 -3.65 24.69
C GLY A 35 -6.44 -2.99 23.64
N TYR A 36 -5.85 -2.46 22.56
CA TYR A 36 -6.60 -1.98 21.40
C TYR A 36 -6.77 -3.09 20.36
N ASP A 37 -7.96 -3.17 19.79
CA ASP A 37 -8.22 -3.98 18.61
C ASP A 37 -7.66 -3.28 17.36
N THR A 38 -6.78 -3.95 16.62
CA THR A 38 -6.24 -3.40 15.37
C THR A 38 -6.92 -4.04 14.16
N VAL A 39 -7.60 -3.23 13.35
CA VAL A 39 -8.21 -3.64 12.08
C VAL A 39 -7.31 -3.18 10.94
N TYR A 40 -6.81 -4.10 10.14
CA TYR A 40 -5.97 -3.78 8.98
C TYR A 40 -6.74 -3.99 7.68
N VAL A 41 -6.67 -3.02 6.78
CA VAL A 41 -7.16 -3.14 5.41
C VAL A 41 -6.05 -2.74 4.43
N SER A 42 -5.86 -3.56 3.40
CA SER A 42 -4.92 -3.28 2.31
C SER A 42 -5.68 -3.18 1.00
N SER A 43 -5.58 -2.04 0.32
CA SER A 43 -6.17 -1.89 -1.02
C SER A 43 -5.60 -2.92 -2.00
N GLY A 44 -4.32 -3.26 -1.88
CA GLY A 44 -3.67 -4.28 -2.70
C GLY A 44 -4.30 -5.66 -2.51
N ALA A 45 -4.59 -6.05 -1.27
CA ALA A 45 -5.26 -7.32 -0.97
C ALA A 45 -6.71 -7.34 -1.52
N LEU A 46 -7.45 -6.24 -1.35
CA LEU A 46 -8.81 -6.13 -1.87
C LEU A 46 -8.84 -6.16 -3.41
N PHE A 47 -7.88 -5.50 -4.06
CA PHE A 47 -7.80 -5.53 -5.52
C PHE A 47 -7.47 -6.92 -6.03
N ARG A 48 -6.59 -7.67 -5.35
CA ARG A 48 -6.32 -9.08 -5.68
C ARG A 48 -7.58 -9.94 -5.58
N ALA A 49 -8.37 -9.78 -4.51
CA ALA A 49 -9.66 -10.47 -4.39
C ALA A 49 -10.61 -10.10 -5.55
N ALA A 50 -10.59 -8.83 -5.98
CA ALA A 50 -11.38 -8.32 -7.09
C ALA A 50 -10.87 -8.72 -8.50
N LEU A 51 -9.66 -9.30 -8.63
CA LEU A 51 -9.11 -9.77 -9.92
C LEU A 51 -9.88 -10.96 -10.51
N SER A 52 -10.77 -11.59 -9.74
CA SER A 52 -11.75 -12.54 -10.27
C SER A 52 -12.68 -11.91 -11.33
N ASN A 53 -12.79 -10.57 -11.36
CA ASN A 53 -13.49 -9.83 -12.40
C ASN A 53 -12.57 -9.57 -13.61
N PRO A 54 -12.89 -10.08 -14.82
CA PRO A 54 -12.06 -9.94 -16.01
C PRO A 54 -11.77 -8.49 -16.43
N VAL A 55 -12.68 -7.56 -16.18
CA VAL A 55 -12.50 -6.14 -16.52
C VAL A 55 -11.43 -5.50 -15.64
N ILE A 56 -11.48 -5.80 -14.34
CA ILE A 56 -10.51 -5.30 -13.35
C ILE A 56 -9.16 -5.97 -13.60
N ALA A 57 -9.16 -7.28 -13.87
CA ALA A 57 -7.96 -8.03 -14.21
C ALA A 57 -7.23 -7.45 -15.42
N GLU A 58 -7.96 -7.09 -16.48
CA GLU A 58 -7.37 -6.49 -17.68
C GLU A 58 -6.80 -5.08 -17.42
N GLN A 59 -7.47 -4.26 -16.60
CA GLN A 59 -6.94 -2.95 -16.21
C GLN A 59 -5.63 -3.07 -15.42
N VAL A 60 -5.60 -3.96 -14.41
CA VAL A 60 -4.39 -4.23 -13.63
C VAL A 60 -3.27 -4.83 -14.49
N ARG A 61 -3.60 -5.77 -15.40
CA ARG A 61 -2.66 -6.44 -16.30
C ARG A 61 -1.93 -5.46 -17.23
N ARG A 62 -2.59 -4.38 -17.64
CA ARG A 62 -1.97 -3.34 -18.48
C ARG A 62 -1.03 -2.41 -17.71
N GLY A 63 -0.80 -2.67 -16.41
CA GLY A 63 -0.09 -1.75 -15.53
C GLY A 63 -0.82 -0.42 -15.38
N TYR A 64 -2.10 -0.37 -15.78
CA TYR A 64 -2.91 0.80 -15.54
C TYR A 64 -3.24 0.83 -14.05
N PHE A 65 -3.04 2.01 -13.48
CA PHE A 65 -3.56 2.30 -12.18
C PHE A 65 -5.08 2.13 -12.25
N LEU A 66 -5.68 1.42 -11.28
CA LEU A 66 -7.13 1.38 -11.18
C LEU A 66 -7.60 2.78 -10.81
N ASP A 67 -8.14 3.47 -11.80
CA ASP A 67 -8.53 4.88 -11.72
C ASP A 67 -9.52 5.13 -10.57
N THR A 68 -10.27 4.11 -10.18
CA THR A 68 -11.25 4.15 -9.08
C THR A 68 -10.96 3.07 -8.04
N LEU A 69 -11.41 3.32 -6.80
CA LEU A 69 -11.55 2.30 -5.77
C LEU A 69 -12.85 1.50 -5.94
N GLY A 70 -13.69 1.78 -6.94
CA GLY A 70 -15.05 1.23 -7.03
C GLY A 70 -15.11 -0.29 -6.92
N ALA A 71 -14.13 -0.99 -7.52
CA ALA A 71 -13.96 -2.43 -7.43
C ALA A 71 -13.76 -2.99 -6.00
N ILE A 72 -13.18 -2.18 -5.12
CA ILE A 72 -12.79 -2.57 -3.76
C ILE A 72 -13.56 -1.83 -2.67
N MET A 73 -14.35 -0.81 -3.03
CA MET A 73 -15.17 -0.05 -2.09
C MET A 73 -16.07 -0.95 -1.23
N PRO A 74 -16.76 -1.98 -1.76
CA PRO A 74 -17.55 -2.87 -0.91
C PRO A 74 -16.73 -3.56 0.20
N GLY A 75 -15.48 -3.94 -0.10
CA GLY A 75 -14.57 -4.54 0.88
C GLY A 75 -14.07 -3.52 1.91
N ILE A 76 -13.79 -2.28 1.48
CA ILE A 76 -13.44 -1.16 2.38
C ILE A 76 -14.62 -0.85 3.30
N GLU A 77 -15.83 -0.70 2.75
CA GLU A 77 -17.06 -0.41 3.50
C GLU A 77 -17.37 -1.51 4.53
N SER A 78 -17.29 -2.78 4.14
CA SER A 78 -17.49 -3.91 5.05
C SER A 78 -16.48 -3.91 6.19
N THR A 79 -15.20 -3.65 5.90
CA THR A 79 -14.15 -3.57 6.93
C THR A 79 -14.34 -2.37 7.84
N PHE A 80 -14.73 -1.22 7.28
CA PHE A 80 -15.02 -0.01 8.04
C PHE A 80 -16.24 -0.19 8.95
N GLU A 81 -17.29 -0.88 8.48
CA GLU A 81 -18.46 -1.23 9.28
C GLU A 81 -18.07 -2.08 10.49
N HIS A 82 -17.21 -3.09 10.28
CA HIS A 82 -16.68 -3.92 11.35
C HIS A 82 -15.87 -3.10 12.37
N PHE A 83 -15.01 -2.22 11.87
CA PHE A 83 -14.21 -1.32 12.69
C PHE A 83 -15.09 -0.40 13.56
N VAL A 84 -16.10 0.26 12.98
CA VAL A 84 -16.98 1.16 13.74
C VAL A 84 -17.72 0.43 14.86
N LYS A 85 -18.22 -0.79 14.60
CA LYS A 85 -18.87 -1.61 15.64
C LYS A 85 -17.91 -1.90 16.80
N ARG A 86 -16.71 -2.40 16.50
CA ARG A 86 -15.68 -2.67 17.52
C ARG A 86 -15.26 -1.41 18.28
N TRP A 87 -15.09 -0.29 17.58
CA TRP A 87 -14.71 0.98 18.19
C TRP A 87 -15.76 1.44 19.21
N VAL A 88 -17.04 1.28 18.90
CA VAL A 88 -18.13 1.58 19.85
C VAL A 88 -18.16 0.59 21.00
N GLU A 89 -18.08 -0.71 20.73
CA GLU A 89 -18.13 -1.76 21.75
C GLU A 89 -16.97 -1.71 22.75
N SER A 90 -15.82 -1.19 22.33
CA SER A 90 -14.59 -1.10 23.11
C SER A 90 -14.33 0.29 23.72
N ASP A 91 -15.33 1.18 23.73
CA ASP A 91 -15.20 2.57 24.19
C ASP A 91 -13.97 3.28 23.60
N GLY A 92 -13.87 3.20 22.27
CA GLY A 92 -12.84 3.81 21.46
C GLY A 92 -11.52 3.04 21.37
N LYS A 93 -11.41 1.85 21.97
CA LYS A 93 -10.20 1.00 21.92
C LYS A 93 -10.13 0.11 20.67
N ALA A 94 -10.36 0.72 19.51
CA ALA A 94 -10.06 0.10 18.23
C ALA A 94 -9.32 1.10 17.34
N VAL A 95 -8.38 0.61 16.53
CA VAL A 95 -7.66 1.38 15.51
C VAL A 95 -7.75 0.68 14.17
N MET A 96 -8.09 1.44 13.14
CA MET A 96 -8.05 1.00 11.75
C MET A 96 -6.78 1.50 11.08
N ILE A 97 -6.02 0.58 10.49
CA ILE A 97 -4.86 0.88 9.65
C ILE A 97 -5.24 0.57 8.21
N LEU A 98 -5.20 1.59 7.35
CA LEU A 98 -5.58 1.50 5.95
C LEU A 98 -4.35 1.74 5.07
N ASP A 99 -3.86 0.67 4.44
CA ASP A 99 -2.69 0.65 3.57
C ASP A 99 -3.06 0.71 2.09
N GLY A 100 -2.27 1.48 1.34
CA GLY A 100 -2.31 1.48 -0.11
C GLY A 100 -3.44 2.32 -0.70
N VAL A 101 -4.08 3.16 0.10
CA VAL A 101 -4.92 4.23 -0.42
C VAL A 101 -4.16 5.52 -0.23
N ILE A 102 -3.55 6.00 -1.32
CA ILE A 102 -3.62 7.37 -1.77
C ILE A 102 -3.09 7.40 -3.20
N ARG A 103 -4.00 7.74 -4.12
CA ARG A 103 -3.68 8.49 -5.33
C ARG A 103 -4.89 9.32 -5.74
N ARG A 104 -4.55 10.55 -6.15
CA ARG A 104 -5.32 11.59 -6.85
C ARG A 104 -6.41 12.35 -6.09
N GLY A 105 -6.33 13.69 -6.24
CA GLY A 105 -7.46 14.59 -6.39
C GLY A 105 -8.20 14.32 -7.72
N ALA A 106 -9.38 14.90 -7.91
CA ALA A 106 -10.21 14.61 -9.08
C ALA A 106 -9.47 14.76 -10.42
N PHE A 107 -9.78 13.91 -11.40
CA PHE A 107 -9.17 13.95 -12.73
C PHE A 107 -10.09 13.52 -13.85
N ILE A 108 -9.69 13.82 -15.08
CA ILE A 108 -10.35 13.35 -16.29
C ILE A 108 -9.50 12.22 -16.89
N ASN A 109 -10.08 11.03 -17.04
CA ASN A 109 -9.38 9.89 -17.63
C ASN A 109 -9.24 10.06 -19.16
N LYS A 110 -8.62 9.09 -19.84
CA LYS A 110 -8.40 9.15 -21.30
C LYS A 110 -9.70 9.21 -22.11
N ASP A 111 -10.80 8.77 -21.52
CA ASP A 111 -12.13 8.72 -22.14
C ASP A 111 -12.98 9.96 -21.81
N GLY A 112 -12.42 10.97 -21.14
CA GLY A 112 -13.14 12.19 -20.77
C GLY A 112 -14.00 12.06 -19.49
N VAL A 113 -13.93 10.93 -18.78
CA VAL A 113 -14.72 10.69 -17.56
C VAL A 113 -14.04 11.33 -16.36
N ALA A 114 -14.80 12.13 -15.60
CA ALA A 114 -14.35 12.69 -14.34
C ALA A 114 -14.37 11.61 -13.24
N ILE A 115 -13.21 11.40 -12.62
CA ILE A 115 -12.97 10.45 -11.55
C ILE A 115 -12.67 11.23 -10.28
N SER A 116 -13.43 10.98 -9.22
CA SER A 116 -13.27 11.62 -7.91
C SER A 116 -12.01 11.15 -7.19
N SER A 117 -11.54 11.95 -6.23
CA SER A 117 -10.37 11.58 -5.43
C SER A 117 -10.61 10.30 -4.62
N GLN A 118 -9.57 9.53 -4.33
CA GLN A 118 -9.71 8.35 -3.49
C GLN A 118 -10.17 8.68 -2.06
N ILE A 119 -9.79 9.85 -1.55
CA ILE A 119 -10.32 10.37 -0.28
C ILE A 119 -11.83 10.59 -0.39
N GLU A 120 -12.34 11.18 -1.48
CA GLU A 120 -13.78 11.35 -1.68
C GLU A 120 -14.51 10.02 -1.80
N GLN A 121 -13.95 9.06 -2.53
CA GLN A 121 -14.53 7.71 -2.67
C GLN A 121 -14.62 7.01 -1.31
N ILE A 122 -13.57 7.06 -0.49
CA ILE A 122 -13.60 6.54 0.89
C ILE A 122 -14.60 7.30 1.73
N SER A 123 -14.63 8.64 1.64
CA SER A 123 -15.53 9.48 2.44
C SER A 123 -16.99 9.17 2.16
N LEU A 124 -17.33 8.92 0.90
CA LEU A 124 -18.66 8.46 0.51
C LEU A 124 -18.97 7.08 1.11
N GLY A 125 -18.04 6.12 1.02
CA GLY A 125 -18.25 4.79 1.62
C GLY A 125 -18.39 4.85 3.14
N VAL A 126 -17.58 5.66 3.82
CA VAL A 126 -17.68 5.93 5.25
C VAL A 126 -19.03 6.54 5.62
N HIS A 127 -19.49 7.53 4.85
CA HIS A 127 -20.81 8.13 5.03
C HIS A 127 -21.92 7.07 4.91
N ASN A 128 -21.88 6.24 3.87
CA ASN A 128 -22.87 5.17 3.65
C ASN A 128 -22.90 4.18 4.82
N VAL A 129 -21.73 3.77 5.30
CA VAL A 129 -21.61 2.84 6.43
C VAL A 129 -22.18 3.45 7.71
N ILE A 130 -21.80 4.68 8.06
CA ILE A 130 -22.30 5.32 9.29
C ILE A 130 -23.81 5.55 9.22
N LYS A 131 -24.31 6.02 8.07
CA LYS A 131 -25.75 6.20 7.82
C LYS A 131 -26.52 4.90 7.99
N LYS A 132 -26.03 3.80 7.41
CA LYS A 132 -26.57 2.46 7.60
C LYS A 132 -26.59 2.07 9.07
N LEU A 133 -25.46 2.15 9.77
CA LEU A 133 -25.33 1.74 11.17
C LEU A 133 -26.27 2.53 12.10
N VAL A 134 -26.37 3.85 11.93
CA VAL A 134 -27.27 4.69 12.72
C VAL A 134 -28.75 4.36 12.46
N SER A 135 -29.09 4.00 11.22
CA SER A 135 -30.45 3.56 10.87
C SER A 135 -30.81 2.20 11.49
N GLU A 136 -29.84 1.29 11.60
CA GLU A 136 -29.99 -0.05 12.20
C GLU A 136 -29.97 -0.01 13.74
N ASN A 137 -29.21 0.92 14.33
CA ASN A 137 -29.09 1.05 15.79
C ASN A 137 -29.07 2.53 16.22
N ARG A 138 -30.23 3.01 16.69
CA ARG A 138 -30.39 4.40 17.17
C ARG A 138 -29.49 4.76 18.36
N ALA A 139 -28.98 3.79 19.13
CA ALA A 139 -28.04 4.09 20.21
C ALA A 139 -26.72 4.70 19.68
N LEU A 140 -26.39 4.49 18.40
CA LEU A 140 -25.19 5.05 17.77
C LEU A 140 -25.29 6.56 17.51
N VAL A 141 -26.49 7.15 17.58
CA VAL A 141 -26.67 8.61 17.49
C VAL A 141 -25.85 9.34 18.55
N LYS A 142 -25.60 8.74 19.73
CA LYS A 142 -24.76 9.36 20.77
C LYS A 142 -23.31 9.56 20.31
N HIS A 143 -22.81 8.74 19.39
CA HIS A 143 -21.46 8.83 18.83
C HIS A 143 -21.42 9.64 17.53
N PHE A 144 -22.50 9.54 16.74
CA PHE A 144 -22.68 10.20 15.43
C PHE A 144 -23.93 11.10 15.43
N PRO A 145 -23.99 12.14 16.27
CA PRO A 145 -25.20 12.95 16.42
C PRO A 145 -25.57 13.65 15.11
N GLU A 146 -24.59 14.04 14.31
CA GLU A 146 -24.81 14.65 12.99
C GLU A 146 -25.61 13.76 12.01
N TYR A 147 -25.63 12.45 12.21
CA TYR A 147 -26.44 11.50 11.42
C TYR A 147 -27.86 11.30 11.98
N ASP A 148 -28.25 12.01 13.03
CA ASP A 148 -29.64 11.98 13.49
C ASP A 148 -30.57 12.67 12.49
N ILE A 149 -31.68 12.00 12.17
CA ILE A 149 -32.72 12.50 11.26
C ILE A 149 -33.28 13.84 11.76
N SER A 150 -33.29 14.09 13.07
CA SER A 150 -33.76 15.35 13.65
C SER A 150 -32.89 16.56 13.29
N ASN A 151 -31.62 16.35 12.91
CA ASN A 151 -30.67 17.43 12.63
C ASN A 151 -30.76 17.99 11.21
N ASN A 152 -31.61 17.42 10.33
CA ASN A 152 -31.90 17.90 8.96
C ASN A 152 -30.65 18.26 8.11
N ARG A 153 -29.50 17.62 8.37
CA ARG A 153 -28.29 17.82 7.56
C ARG A 153 -28.47 17.15 6.20
N SER A 154 -28.01 17.83 5.16
CA SER A 154 -27.95 17.25 3.82
C SER A 154 -26.89 16.16 3.73
N ASP A 155 -27.06 15.21 2.80
CA ASP A 155 -26.03 14.18 2.53
C ASP A 155 -24.70 14.83 2.10
N GLU A 156 -24.75 15.96 1.39
CA GLU A 156 -23.55 16.72 0.99
C GLU A 156 -22.75 17.22 2.20
N GLU A 157 -23.41 17.78 3.22
CA GLU A 157 -22.76 18.22 4.45
C GLU A 157 -22.16 17.04 5.25
N LEU A 158 -22.84 15.89 5.27
CA LEU A 158 -22.37 14.70 5.96
C LEU A 158 -21.15 14.08 5.26
N ILE A 159 -21.17 14.05 3.92
CA ILE A 159 -20.02 13.60 3.11
C ILE A 159 -18.83 14.56 3.29
N ALA A 160 -19.07 15.87 3.34
CA ALA A 160 -18.02 16.85 3.62
C ALA A 160 -17.40 16.64 5.02
N GLY A 161 -18.22 16.35 6.03
CA GLY A 161 -17.75 15.97 7.37
C GLY A 161 -16.91 14.70 7.38
N ALA A 162 -17.33 13.65 6.65
CA ALA A 162 -16.56 12.43 6.49
C ALA A 162 -15.21 12.70 5.78
N LYS A 163 -15.21 13.54 4.74
CA LYS A 163 -14.00 13.97 4.03
C LYS A 163 -13.03 14.70 4.93
N GLN A 164 -13.52 15.61 5.77
CA GLN A 164 -12.69 16.31 6.74
C GLN A 164 -12.09 15.33 7.77
N MET A 165 -12.89 14.38 8.28
CA MET A 165 -12.38 13.31 9.15
C MET A 165 -11.25 12.52 8.48
N MET A 166 -11.41 12.14 7.21
CA MET A 166 -10.38 11.41 6.46
C MET A 166 -9.09 12.22 6.27
N LYS A 167 -9.18 13.53 6.07
CA LYS A 167 -8.01 14.42 5.93
C LYS A 167 -7.30 14.71 7.25
N GLU A 168 -8.04 14.74 8.35
CA GLU A 168 -7.50 15.02 9.69
C GLU A 168 -7.07 13.75 10.44
N ALA A 169 -7.36 12.57 9.89
CA ALA A 169 -6.84 11.30 10.37
C ALA A 169 -5.30 11.28 10.32
N THR A 170 -4.69 10.29 10.96
CA THR A 170 -3.22 10.17 10.91
C THR A 170 -2.80 9.62 9.55
N HIS A 171 -1.88 10.29 8.87
CA HIS A 171 -1.27 9.83 7.62
C HIS A 171 0.23 9.61 7.82
N ILE A 172 0.71 8.43 7.47
CA ILE A 172 2.12 8.08 7.57
C ILE A 172 2.63 7.75 6.18
N VAL A 173 3.68 8.45 5.73
CA VAL A 173 4.40 8.11 4.50
C VAL A 173 5.71 7.40 4.85
N ALA A 174 5.86 6.18 4.35
CA ALA A 174 7.13 5.47 4.30
C ALA A 174 7.96 6.04 3.15
N ASP A 175 8.82 7.00 3.49
CA ASP A 175 9.59 7.84 2.59
C ASP A 175 10.84 7.12 2.10
N VAL A 176 11.08 7.09 0.79
CA VAL A 176 12.23 6.42 0.16
C VAL A 176 12.85 7.38 -0.83
N LEU A 177 14.17 7.57 -0.76
CA LEU A 177 14.85 8.42 -1.72
C LEU A 177 14.86 7.81 -3.13
N PRO A 178 14.85 8.63 -4.19
CA PRO A 178 14.87 8.17 -5.57
C PRO A 178 15.97 7.14 -5.86
N GLU A 179 17.17 7.34 -5.30
CA GLU A 179 18.32 6.47 -5.48
C GLU A 179 18.14 5.08 -4.85
N ASP A 180 17.36 4.99 -3.76
CA ASP A 180 17.08 3.74 -3.06
C ASP A 180 15.83 3.04 -3.61
N ALA A 181 14.95 3.77 -4.31
CA ALA A 181 13.62 3.30 -4.70
C ALA A 181 13.66 2.02 -5.55
N GLU A 182 14.55 1.96 -6.53
CA GLU A 182 14.69 0.76 -7.37
C GLU A 182 15.25 -0.42 -6.57
N ALA A 183 16.27 -0.19 -5.73
CA ALA A 183 16.86 -1.24 -4.90
C ALA A 183 15.82 -1.84 -3.92
N GLN A 184 14.95 -1.01 -3.33
CA GLN A 184 13.88 -1.48 -2.45
C GLN A 184 12.83 -2.31 -3.19
N MET A 185 12.48 -1.90 -4.42
CA MET A 185 11.58 -2.69 -5.27
C MET A 185 12.21 -4.04 -5.67
N LYS A 186 13.50 -4.04 -6.03
CA LYS A 186 14.25 -5.28 -6.33
C LYS A 186 14.27 -6.22 -5.13
N ARG A 187 14.63 -5.72 -3.95
CA ARG A 187 14.63 -6.51 -2.70
C ARG A 187 13.26 -7.12 -2.39
N ARG A 188 12.17 -6.40 -2.67
CA ARG A 188 10.82 -6.96 -2.54
C ARG A 188 10.60 -8.11 -3.52
N ALA A 189 10.98 -7.94 -4.79
CA ALA A 189 10.89 -9.00 -5.79
C ALA A 189 11.74 -10.22 -5.41
N ASP A 190 12.98 -10.01 -4.93
CA ASP A 190 13.88 -11.09 -4.45
C ASP A 190 13.23 -11.91 -3.34
N LYS A 191 12.65 -11.23 -2.34
CA LYS A 191 11.97 -11.88 -1.22
C LYS A 191 10.81 -12.74 -1.70
N GLU A 192 10.02 -12.24 -2.66
CA GLU A 192 8.91 -12.99 -3.23
C GLU A 192 9.39 -14.17 -4.08
N ILE A 193 10.44 -14.01 -4.90
CA ILE A 193 11.06 -15.10 -5.67
C ILE A 193 11.56 -16.20 -4.75
N TYR A 194 12.23 -15.86 -3.65
CA TYR A 194 12.68 -16.82 -2.66
C TYR A 194 11.51 -17.55 -1.99
N SER A 195 10.47 -16.81 -1.61
CA SER A 195 9.24 -17.37 -1.03
C SER A 195 8.54 -18.35 -1.99
N ILE A 196 8.44 -18.00 -3.28
CA ILE A 196 7.87 -18.86 -4.32
C ILE A 196 8.65 -20.18 -4.41
N ARG A 197 9.98 -20.14 -4.41
CA ARG A 197 10.81 -21.35 -4.44
C ARG A 197 10.56 -22.26 -3.25
N GLY A 198 10.54 -21.70 -2.04
CA GLY A 198 10.25 -22.48 -0.82
C GLY A 198 8.89 -23.16 -0.91
N GLN A 199 7.85 -22.41 -1.31
CA GLN A 199 6.50 -22.96 -1.46
C GLN A 199 6.42 -24.04 -2.56
N LEU A 200 7.12 -23.88 -3.69
CA LEU A 200 7.17 -24.90 -4.74
C LEU A 200 7.80 -26.20 -4.23
N GLN A 201 8.87 -26.11 -3.45
CA GLN A 201 9.53 -27.26 -2.83
C GLN A 201 8.61 -27.96 -1.83
N ASP A 202 7.90 -27.20 -0.99
CA ASP A 202 6.91 -27.74 -0.05
C ASP A 202 5.78 -28.49 -0.79
N ARG A 203 5.29 -27.97 -1.91
CA ARG A 203 4.23 -28.63 -2.71
C ARG A 203 4.66 -29.98 -3.30
N VAL A 204 5.92 -30.13 -3.68
CA VAL A 204 6.46 -31.44 -4.12
C VAL A 204 6.56 -32.40 -2.94
N LEU A 205 7.06 -31.94 -1.78
CA LEU A 205 7.13 -32.76 -0.56
C LEU A 205 5.74 -33.25 -0.12
N GLU A 206 4.72 -32.40 -0.29
CA GLU A 206 3.31 -32.71 -0.02
C GLU A 206 2.64 -33.55 -1.13
N ARG A 207 3.36 -33.90 -2.20
CA ARG A 207 2.85 -34.64 -3.38
C ARG A 207 1.70 -33.95 -4.10
N GLN A 208 1.65 -32.62 -4.03
CA GLN A 208 0.64 -31.79 -4.68
C GLN A 208 1.10 -31.26 -6.05
N LEU A 209 2.41 -31.31 -6.32
CA LEU A 209 3.00 -30.95 -7.59
C LEU A 209 3.93 -32.08 -8.07
N ASP A 210 3.87 -32.38 -9.37
CA ASP A 210 4.76 -33.34 -10.02
C ASP A 210 6.18 -32.80 -10.15
N ALA A 211 7.19 -33.68 -10.10
CA ALA A 211 8.60 -33.29 -10.10
C ALA A 211 9.03 -32.61 -11.41
N ASP A 212 8.52 -33.08 -12.56
CA ASP A 212 8.86 -32.49 -13.87
C ASP A 212 8.27 -31.08 -13.98
N LYS A 213 7.03 -30.91 -13.53
CA LYS A 213 6.39 -29.58 -13.44
C LYS A 213 7.14 -28.67 -12.49
N MET A 214 7.64 -29.17 -11.37
CA MET A 214 8.43 -28.37 -10.44
C MET A 214 9.74 -27.91 -11.08
N GLN A 215 10.47 -28.80 -11.76
CA GLN A 215 11.72 -28.45 -12.44
C GLN A 215 11.48 -27.38 -13.52
N GLU A 216 10.39 -27.50 -14.28
CA GLU A 216 9.97 -26.51 -15.26
C GLU A 216 9.65 -25.15 -14.60
N MET A 217 8.88 -25.15 -13.51
CA MET A 217 8.56 -23.96 -12.74
C MET A 217 9.82 -23.31 -12.12
N GLU A 218 10.73 -24.08 -11.54
CA GLU A 218 12.00 -23.57 -11.02
C GLU A 218 12.84 -22.92 -12.12
N SER A 219 12.84 -23.49 -13.34
CA SER A 219 13.50 -22.89 -14.50
C SER A 219 12.88 -21.53 -14.86
N TYR A 220 11.56 -21.39 -14.81
CA TYR A 220 10.89 -20.12 -15.02
C TYR A 220 11.22 -19.09 -13.94
N ILE A 221 11.21 -19.50 -12.67
CA ILE A 221 11.56 -18.63 -11.54
C ILE A 221 13.05 -18.21 -11.60
N PHE A 222 13.95 -19.09 -12.05
CA PHE A 222 15.34 -18.73 -12.32
C PHE A 222 15.47 -17.66 -13.40
N ARG A 223 14.72 -17.77 -14.50
CA ARG A 223 14.74 -16.75 -15.58
C ARG A 223 14.23 -15.39 -15.08
N LEU A 224 13.18 -15.36 -14.24
CA LEU A 224 12.69 -14.12 -13.61
C LEU A 224 13.78 -13.47 -12.74
N GLU A 225 14.46 -14.28 -11.94
CA GLU A 225 15.55 -13.82 -11.08
C GLU A 225 16.74 -13.29 -11.92
N ALA A 226 17.07 -13.96 -13.02
CA ALA A 226 18.09 -13.47 -13.95
C ALA A 226 17.71 -12.12 -14.57
N VAL A 227 16.46 -11.92 -14.97
CA VAL A 227 15.99 -10.60 -15.44
C VAL A 227 16.12 -9.54 -14.33
N LEU A 228 15.80 -9.89 -13.09
CA LEU A 228 15.84 -8.98 -11.95
C LEU A 228 17.27 -8.48 -11.66
N HIS A 229 18.26 -9.36 -11.75
CA HIS A 229 19.68 -9.10 -11.46
C HIS A 229 20.56 -8.93 -12.71
N GLY A 230 19.99 -8.51 -13.83
CA GLY A 230 20.77 -8.24 -15.05
C GLY A 230 21.52 -9.45 -15.61
N GLY A 231 21.15 -10.66 -15.21
CA GLY A 231 21.71 -11.94 -15.63
C GLY A 231 21.28 -12.38 -17.04
N ILE A 232 20.96 -11.43 -17.92
CA ILE A 232 20.57 -11.68 -19.31
C ILE A 232 21.54 -10.98 -20.26
N LYS A 233 21.80 -11.61 -21.41
CA LYS A 233 22.56 -11.02 -22.51
C LYS A 233 21.86 -11.31 -23.84
N LYS A 234 22.10 -10.46 -24.83
CA LYS A 234 21.65 -10.71 -26.20
C LYS A 234 22.59 -11.74 -26.85
N GLU A 235 22.03 -12.78 -27.47
CA GLU A 235 22.78 -13.80 -28.20
C GLU A 235 22.07 -14.08 -29.53
N GLY A 236 22.67 -13.60 -30.64
CA GLY A 236 22.01 -13.60 -31.95
C GLY A 236 20.70 -12.80 -31.93
N ASP A 237 19.62 -13.47 -32.35
CA ASP A 237 18.25 -12.93 -32.31
C ASP A 237 17.52 -13.25 -31.00
N GLY A 238 18.18 -13.94 -30.05
CA GLY A 238 17.59 -14.40 -28.80
C GLY A 238 18.21 -13.80 -27.54
N LEU A 239 17.73 -14.31 -26.41
CA LEU A 239 18.24 -14.04 -25.08
C LEU A 239 19.00 -15.26 -24.54
N ALA A 240 20.12 -15.00 -23.88
CA ALA A 240 20.84 -15.99 -23.12
C ALA A 240 20.97 -15.57 -21.66
N TYR A 241 21.01 -16.57 -20.77
CA TYR A 241 21.13 -16.38 -19.33
C TYR A 241 22.57 -16.66 -18.91
N VAL A 242 23.13 -15.76 -18.13
CA VAL A 242 24.46 -15.95 -17.54
C VAL A 242 24.36 -16.61 -16.17
N SER A 243 25.47 -17.17 -15.70
CA SER A 243 25.53 -17.79 -14.39
C SER A 243 25.28 -16.76 -13.28
N ARG A 244 24.79 -17.20 -12.12
CA ARG A 244 24.58 -16.33 -10.95
C ARG A 244 25.83 -15.56 -10.52
N THR A 245 27.01 -16.13 -10.76
CA THR A 245 28.30 -15.50 -10.47
C THR A 245 28.63 -14.32 -11.39
N GLU A 246 27.92 -14.18 -12.51
CA GLU A 246 28.08 -13.12 -13.51
C GLU A 246 26.94 -12.09 -13.44
N TRP A 247 26.02 -12.21 -12.48
CA TRP A 247 24.90 -11.28 -12.34
C TRP A 247 25.38 -9.89 -11.94
N ASN A 248 24.73 -8.89 -12.51
CA ASN A 248 24.99 -7.50 -12.25
C ASN A 248 23.66 -6.80 -11.95
N ASP A 249 23.53 -6.27 -10.74
CA ASP A 249 22.33 -5.55 -10.32
C ASP A 249 22.00 -4.34 -11.22
N SER A 250 22.94 -3.90 -12.08
CA SER A 250 22.69 -2.98 -13.18
C SER A 250 22.58 -3.73 -14.52
N MET A 251 21.46 -3.51 -15.22
CA MET A 251 21.21 -4.01 -16.57
C MET A 251 21.46 -2.89 -17.59
N ASP A 252 22.04 -3.22 -18.74
CA ASP A 252 22.13 -2.28 -19.86
C ASP A 252 20.73 -1.85 -20.33
N LYS A 253 20.55 -0.55 -20.57
CA LYS A 253 19.28 0.03 -21.02
C LYS A 253 18.83 -0.55 -22.36
N ASP A 254 19.75 -0.97 -23.21
CA ASP A 254 19.42 -1.59 -24.50
C ASP A 254 18.76 -2.96 -24.33
N LEU A 255 18.94 -3.61 -23.17
CA LEU A 255 18.31 -4.89 -22.83
C LEU A 255 16.92 -4.72 -22.20
N TYR A 256 16.52 -3.51 -21.82
CA TYR A 256 15.26 -3.27 -21.11
C TYR A 256 14.01 -3.75 -21.89
N PRO A 257 13.88 -3.53 -23.21
CA PRO A 257 12.76 -4.06 -23.98
C PRO A 257 12.75 -5.59 -24.03
N LEU A 258 13.93 -6.22 -24.14
CA LEU A 258 14.08 -7.67 -24.15
C LEU A 258 13.70 -8.27 -22.79
N ALA A 259 14.15 -7.68 -21.70
CA ALA A 259 13.77 -8.05 -20.34
C ALA A 259 12.25 -8.00 -20.12
N ALA A 260 11.58 -6.95 -20.61
CA ALA A 260 10.13 -6.83 -20.52
C ALA A 260 9.38 -7.88 -21.35
N SER A 261 9.89 -8.20 -22.54
CA SER A 261 9.37 -9.29 -23.37
C SER A 261 9.56 -10.65 -22.70
N GLU A 262 10.71 -10.87 -22.06
CA GLU A 262 11.05 -12.10 -21.37
C GLU A 262 10.14 -12.37 -20.17
N VAL A 263 9.89 -11.37 -19.32
CA VAL A 263 8.94 -11.48 -18.20
C VAL A 263 7.54 -11.84 -18.70
N ARG A 264 7.11 -11.27 -19.83
CA ARG A 264 5.81 -11.60 -20.44
C ARG A 264 5.78 -13.06 -20.92
N GLN A 265 6.83 -13.51 -21.60
CA GLN A 265 6.95 -14.90 -22.07
C GLN A 265 6.93 -15.89 -20.91
N ILE A 266 7.68 -15.61 -19.84
CA ILE A 266 7.71 -16.47 -18.65
C ILE A 266 6.33 -16.56 -18.00
N ARG A 267 5.59 -15.45 -17.91
CA ARG A 267 4.20 -15.46 -17.41
C ARG A 267 3.29 -16.36 -18.25
N GLU A 268 3.38 -16.22 -19.57
CA GLU A 268 2.62 -17.05 -20.53
C GLU A 268 2.97 -18.53 -20.39
N ASP A 269 4.25 -18.85 -20.24
CA ASP A 269 4.75 -20.22 -20.08
C ASP A 269 4.29 -20.82 -18.75
N ILE A 270 4.39 -20.09 -17.63
CA ILE A 270 3.87 -20.52 -16.33
C ILE A 270 2.38 -20.80 -16.42
N ALA A 271 1.59 -19.88 -17.00
CA ALA A 271 0.15 -20.06 -17.16
C ALA A 271 -0.19 -21.34 -17.94
N ARG A 272 0.56 -21.60 -19.02
CA ARG A 272 0.41 -22.81 -19.83
C ARG A 272 0.72 -24.08 -19.03
N THR A 273 1.82 -24.10 -18.27
CA THR A 273 2.22 -25.25 -17.44
C THR A 273 1.16 -25.62 -16.40
N VAL A 274 0.46 -24.63 -15.85
CA VAL A 274 -0.63 -24.83 -14.87
C VAL A 274 -2.03 -24.96 -15.51
N GLY A 275 -2.11 -24.98 -16.84
CA GLY A 275 -3.38 -25.18 -17.56
C GLY A 275 -4.33 -23.99 -17.55
N LEU A 276 -3.81 -22.78 -17.36
CA LEU A 276 -4.55 -21.53 -17.46
C LEU A 276 -4.39 -20.88 -18.84
N GLU A 277 -5.20 -19.88 -19.12
CA GLU A 277 -5.05 -19.06 -20.32
C GLU A 277 -3.69 -18.36 -20.34
N ASN A 278 -3.06 -18.28 -21.51
CA ASN A 278 -1.74 -17.61 -21.68
C ASN A 278 -1.74 -16.13 -21.19
N SER A 279 -2.90 -15.52 -20.99
CA SER A 279 -3.02 -14.15 -20.46
C SER A 279 -3.14 -14.06 -18.93
N ALA A 280 -3.12 -15.19 -18.20
CA ALA A 280 -3.28 -15.20 -16.75
C ALA A 280 -2.16 -14.43 -16.04
N PRO A 281 -2.49 -13.59 -15.04
CA PRO A 281 -1.48 -12.94 -14.20
C PRO A 281 -0.57 -13.95 -13.50
N LEU A 282 0.70 -13.60 -13.31
CA LEU A 282 1.68 -14.47 -12.64
C LEU A 282 1.19 -14.95 -11.27
N THR A 283 0.60 -14.07 -10.48
CA THR A 283 0.03 -14.38 -9.16
C THR A 283 -1.07 -15.44 -9.27
N SER A 284 -2.02 -15.28 -10.20
CA SER A 284 -3.13 -16.23 -10.38
C SER A 284 -2.65 -17.60 -10.84
N SER A 285 -1.61 -17.64 -11.69
CA SER A 285 -1.02 -18.90 -12.16
C SER A 285 -0.25 -19.64 -11.06
N LEU A 286 0.39 -18.93 -10.13
CA LEU A 286 1.05 -19.55 -8.98
C LEU A 286 0.03 -19.98 -7.92
N GLU A 287 -1.01 -19.17 -7.67
CA GLU A 287 -2.05 -19.49 -6.70
C GLU A 287 -2.87 -20.72 -7.09
N SER A 288 -3.03 -21.00 -8.40
CA SER A 288 -3.75 -22.20 -8.87
C SER A 288 -3.07 -23.52 -8.47
N ILE A 289 -1.78 -23.49 -8.16
CA ILE A 289 -1.00 -24.61 -7.63
C ILE A 289 -0.68 -24.44 -6.13
N GLY A 290 -1.41 -23.54 -5.45
CA GLY A 290 -1.26 -23.30 -4.02
C GLY A 290 0.00 -22.52 -3.64
N VAL A 291 0.64 -21.81 -4.57
CA VAL A 291 1.76 -20.91 -4.27
C VAL A 291 1.23 -19.48 -4.16
N PHE A 292 1.31 -18.91 -2.97
CA PHE A 292 0.81 -17.57 -2.68
C PHE A 292 1.95 -16.55 -2.80
N THR A 293 1.76 -15.51 -3.62
CA THR A 293 2.78 -14.48 -3.81
C THR A 293 2.18 -13.12 -4.13
N GLU A 294 2.92 -12.05 -3.80
CA GLU A 294 2.65 -10.69 -4.23
C GLU A 294 3.58 -10.19 -5.34
N LEU A 295 4.34 -11.08 -5.96
CA LEU A 295 5.26 -10.76 -7.04
C LEU A 295 4.49 -10.26 -8.26
N ARG A 296 4.90 -9.12 -8.79
CA ARG A 296 4.31 -8.53 -10.00
C ARG A 296 5.33 -8.45 -11.12
N ASP A 297 4.87 -8.54 -12.35
CA ASP A 297 5.67 -8.37 -13.56
C ASP A 297 6.47 -7.05 -13.55
N ASP A 298 5.89 -5.98 -12.99
CA ASP A 298 6.51 -4.65 -12.90
C ASP A 298 7.53 -4.51 -11.76
N ASP A 299 7.55 -5.43 -10.80
CA ASP A 299 8.62 -5.51 -9.80
C ASP A 299 9.90 -6.12 -10.43
N ILE A 300 9.73 -6.98 -11.44
CA ILE A 300 10.81 -7.76 -12.08
C ILE A 300 11.46 -7.02 -13.26
N SER A 301 10.67 -6.36 -14.11
CA SER A 301 11.21 -5.67 -15.29
C SER A 301 11.77 -4.27 -14.93
N PRO A 302 12.94 -3.87 -15.47
CA PRO A 302 13.47 -2.52 -15.24
C PRO A 302 12.53 -1.40 -15.69
N ILE A 303 11.84 -1.58 -16.83
CA ILE A 303 10.86 -0.61 -17.34
C ILE A 303 9.67 -0.48 -16.39
N GLY A 304 9.15 -1.62 -15.91
CA GLY A 304 8.05 -1.64 -14.94
C GLY A 304 8.41 -0.93 -13.64
N ARG A 305 9.58 -1.25 -13.07
CA ARG A 305 10.08 -0.58 -11.87
C ARG A 305 10.20 0.91 -12.06
N ARG A 306 10.82 1.36 -13.15
CA ARG A 306 11.00 2.78 -13.45
C ARG A 306 9.66 3.50 -13.56
N ALA A 307 8.73 2.97 -14.36
CA ALA A 307 7.40 3.56 -14.49
C ALA A 307 6.66 3.66 -13.14
N ARG A 308 6.89 2.69 -12.24
CA ARG A 308 6.33 2.72 -10.90
C ARG A 308 7.02 3.74 -10.00
N ILE A 309 8.33 3.87 -10.05
CA ILE A 309 9.07 4.89 -9.29
C ILE A 309 8.65 6.28 -9.77
N ASP A 310 8.58 6.51 -11.08
CA ASP A 310 8.14 7.77 -11.69
C ASP A 310 6.71 8.15 -11.27
N ASN A 311 5.87 7.16 -10.95
CA ASN A 311 4.55 7.42 -10.39
C ASN A 311 4.60 8.01 -8.96
N TYR A 312 5.67 7.82 -8.20
CA TYR A 312 5.86 8.35 -6.84
C TYR A 312 6.82 9.54 -6.80
N ILE A 313 7.86 9.55 -7.64
CA ILE A 313 8.89 10.58 -7.68
C ILE A 313 9.28 10.81 -9.13
N ILE A 314 9.00 12.01 -9.66
CA ILE A 314 9.44 12.41 -10.99
C ILE A 314 10.90 12.86 -10.87
N THR A 315 11.76 12.32 -11.72
CA THR A 315 13.16 12.75 -11.83
C THR A 315 13.36 13.50 -13.15
N GLU A 316 13.70 14.77 -13.07
CA GLU A 316 14.09 15.58 -14.22
C GLU A 316 15.58 15.90 -14.18
N GLU A 317 16.28 15.74 -15.30
CA GLU A 317 17.65 16.26 -15.45
C GLU A 317 17.59 17.60 -16.18
N LYS A 318 17.94 18.67 -15.47
CA LYS A 318 17.98 20.04 -16.02
C LYS A 318 19.33 20.67 -15.70
N GLU A 319 20.03 21.11 -16.75
CA GLU A 319 21.34 21.79 -16.63
C GLU A 319 22.39 20.99 -15.83
N GLY A 320 22.39 19.66 -15.96
CA GLY A 320 23.31 18.77 -15.24
C GLY A 320 22.97 18.55 -13.76
N ARG A 321 21.81 19.02 -13.29
CA ARG A 321 21.27 18.75 -11.95
C ARG A 321 20.04 17.85 -12.05
N ARG A 322 19.93 16.92 -11.10
CA ARG A 322 18.69 16.16 -10.90
C ARG A 322 17.75 16.99 -10.02
N LEU A 323 16.55 17.20 -10.54
CA LEU A 323 15.42 17.80 -9.83
C LEU A 323 14.41 16.69 -9.56
N PHE A 324 13.87 16.68 -8.34
CA PHE A 324 12.85 15.73 -7.94
C PHE A 324 11.53 16.45 -7.69
N GLU A 325 10.46 15.91 -8.25
CA GLU A 325 9.09 16.37 -8.00
C GLU A 325 8.21 15.22 -7.51
N ALA A 326 7.13 15.55 -6.80
CA ALA A 326 6.18 14.55 -6.34
C ALA A 326 5.50 13.91 -7.57
N GLY A 327 5.69 12.61 -7.74
CA GLY A 327 4.98 11.84 -8.75
C GLY A 327 3.48 11.84 -8.49
N PHE A 328 2.69 11.44 -9.48
CA PHE A 328 1.24 11.57 -9.39
C PHE A 328 0.64 10.77 -8.21
N ALA A 329 1.25 9.67 -7.74
CA ALA A 329 0.82 8.88 -6.58
C ALA A 329 0.91 9.68 -5.29
N THR A 330 1.92 10.54 -5.19
CA THR A 330 2.25 11.26 -3.97
C THR A 330 1.87 12.73 -4.03
N GLN A 331 1.52 13.28 -5.19
CA GLN A 331 1.11 14.67 -5.33
C GLN A 331 -0.08 15.04 -4.42
N ALA A 332 -0.99 14.10 -4.17
CA ALA A 332 -2.11 14.29 -3.24
C ALA A 332 -1.65 14.41 -1.78
N LEU A 333 -0.54 13.77 -1.39
CA LEU A 333 0.04 13.93 -0.06
C LEU A 333 0.38 15.40 0.18
N SER A 334 0.95 16.07 -0.82
CA SER A 334 1.31 17.48 -0.72
C SER A 334 0.13 18.43 -0.89
N LYS A 335 -0.76 18.17 -1.85
CA LYS A 335 -1.90 19.06 -2.13
C LYS A 335 -3.01 18.99 -1.08
N ASP A 336 -3.29 17.79 -0.54
CA ASP A 336 -4.49 17.54 0.26
C ASP A 336 -4.23 17.28 1.75
N LEU A 337 -3.03 16.85 2.13
CA LEU A 337 -2.73 16.37 3.49
C LEU A 337 -1.63 17.16 4.23
N GLY A 338 -0.90 18.04 3.55
CA GLY A 338 0.12 18.90 4.18
C GLY A 338 1.51 18.28 4.30
N PHE A 339 1.84 17.31 3.43
CA PHE A 339 3.23 16.86 3.27
C PHE A 339 4.02 17.81 2.35
N GLN A 340 5.20 18.24 2.76
CA GLN A 340 6.11 18.96 1.88
C GLN A 340 7.04 17.98 1.17
N PHE A 341 7.02 17.97 -0.16
CA PHE A 341 8.03 17.24 -0.95
C PHE A 341 9.25 18.13 -1.16
N THR A 342 10.41 17.69 -0.71
CA THR A 342 11.64 18.48 -0.75
C THR A 342 12.46 18.24 -2.02
N PRO A 343 13.30 19.19 -2.44
CA PRO A 343 14.12 19.05 -3.65
C PRO A 343 15.11 17.88 -3.63
N ASP A 344 15.38 17.29 -2.46
CA ASP A 344 16.20 16.08 -2.31
C ASP A 344 15.41 14.78 -2.53
N GLY A 345 14.14 14.86 -2.91
CA GLY A 345 13.29 13.71 -3.20
C GLY A 345 12.63 13.08 -1.97
N SER A 346 12.60 13.77 -0.82
CA SER A 346 11.98 13.25 0.40
C SER A 346 10.72 13.98 0.86
N PHE A 347 9.97 13.36 1.76
CA PHE A 347 8.81 13.98 2.42
C PHE A 347 9.17 14.55 3.78
N ARG A 348 8.65 15.76 4.05
CA ARG A 348 8.53 16.36 5.38
C ARG A 348 7.07 16.57 5.72
N SER A 349 6.78 16.65 7.00
CA SER A 349 5.44 16.95 7.48
C SER A 349 5.35 18.41 7.94
N GLU A 350 4.33 19.13 7.49
CA GLU A 350 3.98 20.46 7.99
C GLU A 350 2.83 20.41 9.02
N THR A 351 2.15 19.26 9.14
CA THR A 351 0.95 19.08 9.97
C THR A 351 1.16 17.98 11.00
N ARG A 352 0.56 18.12 12.18
CA ARG A 352 0.75 17.16 13.28
C ARG A 352 0.28 15.75 12.94
N ASN A 353 -0.79 15.63 12.14
CA ASN A 353 -1.36 14.34 11.75
C ASN A 353 -0.64 13.69 10.56
N CYS A 354 0.35 14.35 9.96
CA CYS A 354 1.19 13.77 8.91
C CYS A 354 2.57 13.39 9.45
N ILE A 355 3.07 12.21 9.07
CA ILE A 355 4.32 11.66 9.57
C ILE A 355 5.11 11.07 8.42
N ALA A 356 6.34 11.53 8.21
CA ALA A 356 7.27 10.88 7.29
C ALA A 356 8.22 9.98 8.07
N VAL A 357 8.28 8.70 7.70
CA VAL A 357 9.22 7.73 8.24
C VAL A 357 10.18 7.33 7.12
N THR A 358 11.38 7.89 7.17
CA THR A 358 12.38 7.68 6.12
C THR A 358 13.02 6.28 6.19
N ASN A 359 13.05 5.61 5.04
CA ASN A 359 13.67 4.32 4.76
C ASN A 359 14.60 4.46 3.54
N GLY A 360 15.92 4.55 3.77
CA GLY A 360 16.87 4.68 2.67
C GLY A 360 18.34 4.57 3.08
N GLN A 361 19.10 3.73 2.37
CA GLN A 361 20.54 3.55 2.61
C GLN A 361 21.33 4.78 2.19
N SER A 362 20.89 5.50 1.16
CA SER A 362 21.48 6.79 0.75
C SER A 362 21.51 7.84 1.88
N LYS A 363 20.60 7.74 2.86
CA LYS A 363 20.57 8.56 4.08
C LYS A 363 21.30 7.92 5.27
N GLY A 364 22.06 6.85 5.03
CA GLY A 364 22.73 6.05 6.06
C GLY A 364 21.76 5.27 6.95
N ILE A 365 20.50 5.08 6.53
CA ILE A 365 19.48 4.39 7.34
C ILE A 365 19.52 2.89 7.05
N GLY A 366 20.06 2.14 8.01
CA GLY A 366 20.00 0.67 8.01
C GLY A 366 18.65 0.13 8.47
N LEU A 367 18.44 -1.19 8.28
CA LEU A 367 17.20 -1.86 8.69
C LEU A 367 16.89 -1.65 10.18
N VAL A 368 17.87 -1.87 11.07
CA VAL A 368 17.70 -1.70 12.52
C VAL A 368 17.26 -0.28 12.86
N GLN A 369 17.90 0.73 12.26
CA GLN A 369 17.53 2.13 12.48
C GLN A 369 16.13 2.46 11.97
N PHE A 370 15.72 1.89 10.83
CA PHE A 370 14.37 2.03 10.31
C PHE A 370 13.34 1.39 11.27
N GLN A 371 13.62 0.20 11.81
CA GLN A 371 12.76 -0.46 12.79
C GLN A 371 12.63 0.37 14.08
N THR A 372 13.73 0.90 14.61
CA THR A 372 13.71 1.81 15.79
C THR A 372 12.89 3.07 15.53
N LYS A 373 13.00 3.66 14.32
CA LYS A 373 12.15 4.80 13.94
C LYS A 373 10.67 4.44 13.90
N CYS A 374 10.33 3.25 13.39
CA CYS A 374 8.95 2.76 13.38
C CYS A 374 8.41 2.54 14.80
N GLU A 375 9.21 1.96 15.69
CA GLU A 375 8.86 1.75 17.11
C GLU A 375 8.60 3.08 17.82
N PHE A 376 9.52 4.04 17.73
CA PHE A 376 9.36 5.36 18.33
C PHE A 376 8.11 6.08 17.82
N MET A 377 7.89 6.04 16.50
CA MET A 377 6.72 6.63 15.86
C MET A 377 5.42 5.97 16.34
N ALA A 378 5.38 4.63 16.43
CA ALA A 378 4.21 3.90 16.90
C ALA A 378 3.88 4.23 18.36
N ALA A 379 4.89 4.24 19.25
CA ALA A 379 4.72 4.62 20.65
C ALA A 379 4.20 6.05 20.80
N ARG A 380 4.75 7.00 20.01
CA ARG A 380 4.27 8.39 19.98
C ARG A 380 2.81 8.47 19.56
N LEU A 381 2.43 7.79 18.48
CA LEU A 381 1.05 7.80 17.99
C LEU A 381 0.07 7.21 18.98
N TYR A 382 0.43 6.09 19.62
CA TYR A 382 -0.38 5.51 20.69
C TYR A 382 -0.62 6.53 21.82
N GLY A 383 0.44 7.21 22.30
CA GLY A 383 0.31 8.23 23.33
C GLY A 383 -0.60 9.40 22.92
N GLU A 384 -0.55 9.83 21.65
CA GLU A 384 -1.47 10.85 21.13
C GLU A 384 -2.91 10.36 21.05
N THR A 385 -3.13 9.11 20.63
CA THR A 385 -4.46 8.50 20.54
C THR A 385 -5.08 8.36 21.93
N GLU A 386 -4.35 7.89 22.94
CA GLU A 386 -4.83 7.81 24.33
C GLU A 386 -5.15 9.18 24.90
N SER A 387 -4.25 10.16 24.74
CA SER A 387 -4.48 11.52 25.24
C SER A 387 -5.78 12.12 24.68
N ARG A 388 -6.09 11.85 23.41
CA ARG A 388 -7.34 12.31 22.79
C ARG A 388 -8.54 11.48 23.23
N ARG A 389 -8.37 10.16 23.38
CA ARG A 389 -9.42 9.26 23.88
C ARG A 389 -9.87 9.66 25.28
N GLU A 390 -8.95 9.99 26.19
CA GLU A 390 -9.29 10.46 27.54
C GLU A 390 -10.17 11.72 27.54
N ILE A 391 -9.92 12.65 26.60
CA ILE A 391 -10.76 13.85 26.43
C ILE A 391 -12.19 13.47 25.99
N ILE A 392 -12.32 12.48 25.10
CA ILE A 392 -13.60 12.07 24.50
C ILE A 392 -14.41 11.17 25.45
N PHE A 393 -13.76 10.19 26.07
CA PHE A 393 -14.40 9.12 26.84
C PHE A 393 -14.20 9.22 28.36
N GLY A 394 -13.19 9.96 28.83
CA GLY A 394 -12.76 10.00 30.24
C GLY A 394 -13.22 11.23 31.03
N GLY A 395 -14.35 11.83 30.66
CA GLY A 395 -14.83 13.13 31.16
C GLY A 395 -14.36 13.58 32.56
N LYS A 396 -13.71 14.75 32.61
CA LYS A 396 -13.40 15.64 33.76
C LYS A 396 -12.17 15.39 34.66
N GLU A 397 -11.35 14.35 34.49
CA GLU A 397 -10.13 14.20 35.34
C GLU A 397 -8.77 14.36 34.63
N GLY A 398 -8.72 14.45 33.30
CA GLY A 398 -7.47 14.48 32.52
C GLY A 398 -6.62 15.76 32.58
N GLN A 399 -6.97 16.78 33.38
CA GLN A 399 -6.20 18.04 33.44
C GLN A 399 -4.98 18.02 34.39
N ARG A 400 -4.60 16.88 34.97
CA ARG A 400 -3.54 16.83 36.00
C ARG A 400 -2.15 16.33 35.57
N ILE A 401 -1.96 15.75 34.38
CA ILE A 401 -0.73 14.96 34.13
C ILE A 401 0.38 15.72 33.37
N ASN A 402 0.11 16.88 32.75
CA ASN A 402 1.13 17.58 31.93
C ASN A 402 2.00 18.63 32.65
N ARG A 403 2.19 18.55 33.97
CA ARG A 403 3.10 19.47 34.69
C ARG A 403 4.29 18.84 35.40
N GLU A 404 4.42 17.51 35.40
CA GLU A 404 5.52 16.84 36.12
C GLU A 404 6.60 16.23 35.20
N GLN A 405 6.56 16.47 33.88
CA GLN A 405 7.60 16.04 32.93
C GLN A 405 8.43 17.18 32.33
N GLU A 406 8.35 18.39 32.88
CA GLU A 406 9.25 19.52 32.57
C GLU A 406 10.07 19.95 33.82
N ILE A 407 10.67 18.99 34.54
CA ILE A 407 11.78 19.23 35.48
C ILE A 407 12.91 18.27 35.18
#